data_AF-A0A7Y2EFX1-F1
#
_entry.id   AF-A0A7Y2EFX1-F1
#
_cell.length_a   1.000
_cell.length_b   1.000
_cell.length_c   1.000
_cell.angle_alpha   90.00
_cell.angle_beta   90.00
_cell.angle_gamma   90.00
#
_symmetry.space_group_name_H-M   'P 1'
#
loop_
_entity.id
_entity.type
_entity.pdbx_description
1 polymer ?
#
loop_
_entity_poly.entity_id
_entity_poly.type
_entity_poly.pdbx_seq_one_letter_code
_entity_poly.pdbx_strand_id
1 'polypeptide(L)'
;MRRTFLFIGLILVLGVIAAAAWAMRHKELAEITPPGPGGFAADLVKQGKKLVSIGGCASCHQPRSGAGLSGGLRLETPFGAVISTNITPDPKTGIGAWSQAAFIRAMREGVNRTGRYLYPVF
;
A
#
# COMPACT_ATOMS: atom_id res chain seq x y z
N MET A 1 -27.64 -14.71 -39.67
CA MET A 1 -28.38 -14.63 -38.38
C MET A 1 -27.60 -15.25 -37.22
N ARG A 2 -27.20 -16.54 -37.25
CA ARG A 2 -26.43 -17.17 -36.15
C ARG A 2 -25.14 -16.43 -35.76
N ARG A 3 -24.35 -15.99 -36.73
CA ARG A 3 -23.13 -15.19 -36.50
C ARG A 3 -23.42 -13.86 -35.80
N THR A 4 -24.52 -13.19 -36.17
CA THR A 4 -24.94 -11.91 -35.60
C THR A 4 -25.30 -12.05 -34.12
N PHE A 5 -26.06 -13.09 -33.74
CA PHE A 5 -26.37 -13.38 -32.34
C PHE A 5 -25.12 -13.73 -31.51
N LEU A 6 -24.16 -14.45 -32.10
CA LEU A 6 -22.88 -14.74 -31.44
C LEU A 6 -22.06 -13.46 -31.17
N PHE A 7 -22.00 -12.53 -32.12
CA PHE A 7 -21.32 -11.24 -31.92
C PHE A 7 -21.97 -10.39 -30.84
N ILE A 8 -23.31 -10.31 -30.82
CA ILE A 8 -24.06 -9.58 -29.77
C ILE A 8 -23.81 -10.21 -28.40
N GLY A 9 -23.86 -11.54 -28.30
CA GLY A 9 -23.54 -12.26 -27.07
C GLY A 9 -22.12 -11.97 -26.56
N LEU A 10 -21.12 -11.98 -27.46
CA LEU A 10 -19.74 -11.67 -27.11
C LEU A 10 -19.58 -10.24 -26.57
N ILE A 11 -20.20 -9.25 -27.22
CA ILE A 11 -20.14 -7.85 -26.78
C ILE A 11 -20.77 -7.69 -25.40
N LEU A 12 -21.90 -8.33 -25.14
CA LEU A 12 -22.56 -8.28 -23.83
C LEU A 12 -21.67 -8.89 -22.74
N VAL A 13 -21.06 -10.04 -22.99
CA VAL A 13 -20.13 -10.68 -22.04
C VAL A 13 -18.92 -9.77 -21.76
N LEU A 14 -18.30 -9.22 -22.80
CA LEU A 14 -17.17 -8.30 -22.62
C LEU A 14 -17.57 -7.03 -21.85
N GLY A 15 -18.77 -6.50 -22.11
CA GLY A 15 -19.32 -5.35 -21.38
C GLY A 15 -19.50 -5.64 -19.89
N VAL A 16 -20.05 -6.81 -19.54
CA VAL A 16 -20.21 -7.23 -18.14
C VAL A 16 -18.85 -7.42 -17.45
N ILE A 17 -17.88 -8.05 -18.12
CA ILE A 17 -16.53 -8.23 -17.59
C ILE A 17 -15.86 -6.87 -17.33
N ALA A 18 -15.96 -5.94 -18.29
CA ALA A 18 -15.39 -4.60 -18.15
C ALA A 18 -16.05 -3.83 -16.99
N ALA A 19 -17.37 -3.90 -16.85
CA ALA A 19 -18.09 -3.27 -15.75
C ALA A 19 -17.69 -3.86 -14.38
N ALA A 20 -17.58 -5.18 -14.29
CA ALA A 20 -17.13 -5.86 -13.07
C ALA A 20 -15.69 -5.47 -12.71
N ALA A 21 -14.77 -5.47 -13.68
CA ALA A 21 -13.39 -5.04 -13.46
C ALA A 21 -13.30 -3.58 -12.99
N TRP A 22 -14.14 -2.69 -13.56
CA TRP A 22 -14.21 -1.30 -13.14
C TRP A 22 -14.77 -1.15 -11.71
N ALA A 23 -15.75 -1.96 -11.32
CA ALA A 23 -16.33 -1.94 -9.99
C ALA A 23 -15.37 -2.45 -8.90
N MET A 24 -14.50 -3.42 -9.24
CA MET A 24 -13.53 -4.01 -8.30
C MET A 24 -12.25 -3.20 -8.13
N ARG A 25 -12.06 -2.09 -8.86
CA ARG A 25 -10.83 -1.30 -8.74
C ARG A 25 -10.78 -0.54 -7.40
N HIS A 26 -9.67 -0.65 -6.69
CA HIS A 26 -9.44 0.19 -5.52
C HIS A 26 -9.20 1.64 -5.94
N LYS A 27 -9.90 2.58 -5.30
CA LYS A 27 -9.74 4.00 -5.57
C LYS A 27 -8.42 4.51 -5.01
N GLU A 28 -7.78 5.42 -5.73
CA GLU A 28 -6.69 6.21 -5.17
C GLU A 28 -7.21 7.07 -4.01
N LEU A 29 -6.48 7.10 -2.91
CA LEU A 29 -6.75 7.98 -1.78
C LEU A 29 -5.85 9.20 -1.87
N ALA A 30 -6.41 10.39 -1.62
CA ALA A 30 -5.66 11.63 -1.72
C ALA A 30 -4.47 11.66 -0.74
N GLU A 31 -3.41 12.33 -1.16
CA GLU A 31 -2.30 12.70 -0.28
C GLU A 31 -2.77 13.74 0.74
N ILE A 32 -2.16 13.70 1.91
CA ILE A 32 -2.29 14.76 2.92
C ILE A 32 -1.02 15.58 2.94
N THR A 33 -1.14 16.84 3.33
CA THR A 33 0.03 17.60 3.77
C THR A 33 0.56 16.96 5.04
N PRO A 34 1.82 16.47 5.07
CA PRO A 34 2.38 15.90 6.28
C PRO A 34 2.40 16.97 7.39
N PRO A 35 2.02 16.62 8.63
CA PRO A 35 2.18 17.53 9.75
C PRO A 35 3.66 17.88 9.93
N GLY A 36 3.92 19.17 10.13
CA GLY A 36 5.28 19.67 10.35
C GLY A 36 5.87 19.18 11.68
N PRO A 37 7.14 19.54 11.97
CA PRO A 37 7.76 19.28 13.26
C PRO A 37 6.87 19.77 14.42
N GLY A 38 6.59 18.90 15.39
CA GLY A 38 5.68 19.23 16.50
C GLY A 38 4.18 19.18 16.16
N GLY A 39 3.81 18.76 14.95
CA GLY A 39 2.41 18.61 14.53
C GLY A 39 1.63 17.49 15.24
N PHE A 40 2.28 16.75 16.14
CA PHE A 40 1.66 15.77 17.01
C PHE A 40 2.05 16.01 18.47
N ALA A 41 1.11 15.77 19.39
CA ALA A 41 1.39 15.79 20.81
C ALA A 41 2.47 14.76 21.17
N ALA A 42 3.38 15.11 22.09
CA ALA A 42 4.51 14.28 22.46
C ALA A 42 4.11 12.87 22.96
N ASP A 43 3.01 12.77 23.72
CA ASP A 43 2.49 11.50 24.20
C ASP A 43 1.99 10.60 23.06
N LEU A 44 1.39 11.19 22.03
CA LEU A 44 0.95 10.46 20.84
C LEU A 44 2.16 9.91 20.07
N VAL A 45 3.23 10.70 19.93
CA VAL A 45 4.49 10.25 19.30
C VAL A 45 5.12 9.11 20.11
N LYS A 46 5.12 9.21 21.44
CA LYS A 46 5.62 8.16 22.34
C LYS A 46 4.82 6.87 22.21
N GLN A 47 3.49 6.97 22.12
CA GLN A 47 2.62 5.82 21.88
C GLN A 47 2.86 5.20 20.50
N GLY A 48 2.98 6.01 19.45
CA GLY A 48 3.32 5.55 18.11
C GLY A 48 4.64 4.77 18.08
N LYS A 49 5.68 5.29 18.74
CA LYS A 49 6.97 4.58 18.89
C LYS A 49 6.79 3.21 19.53
N LYS A 50 6.01 3.11 20.61
CA LYS A 50 5.73 1.84 21.30
C LYS A 50 5.02 0.86 20.36
N LEU A 51 4.03 1.31 19.60
CA LEU A 51 3.29 0.47 18.66
C LEU A 51 4.17 -0.06 17.53
N VAL A 52 5.03 0.79 16.96
CA VAL A 52 6.00 0.39 15.92
C VAL A 52 6.97 -0.66 16.45
N SER A 53 7.43 -0.52 17.70
CA SER A 53 8.30 -1.51 18.33
C SER A 53 7.59 -2.84 18.56
N ILE A 54 6.35 -2.82 19.08
CA ILE A 54 5.55 -4.05 19.32
C ILE A 54 5.21 -4.74 17.99
N GLY A 55 4.86 -3.96 16.96
CA GLY A 55 4.59 -4.47 15.62
C GLY A 55 5.84 -4.96 14.88
N GLY A 56 7.03 -4.78 15.45
CA GLY A 56 8.28 -5.28 14.86
C GLY A 56 8.60 -4.68 13.50
N CYS A 57 8.10 -3.48 13.16
CA CYS A 57 8.18 -2.94 11.80
C CYS A 57 9.63 -2.84 11.29
N ALA A 58 10.57 -2.48 12.17
CA ALA A 58 11.99 -2.37 11.85
C ALA A 58 12.68 -3.71 11.56
N SER A 59 12.05 -4.86 11.83
CA SER A 59 12.60 -6.17 11.48
C SER A 59 12.66 -6.39 9.97
N CYS A 60 11.69 -5.81 9.24
CA CYS A 60 11.62 -5.88 7.78
C CYS A 60 11.92 -4.52 7.13
N HIS A 61 11.42 -3.42 7.68
CA HIS A 61 11.50 -2.09 7.05
C HIS A 61 12.81 -1.35 7.32
N GLN A 62 13.91 -2.06 7.50
CA GLN A 62 15.22 -1.46 7.74
C GLN A 62 16.30 -2.28 7.04
N PRO A 63 17.30 -1.67 6.40
CA PRO A 63 18.42 -2.42 5.86
C PRO A 63 19.25 -3.02 7.01
N ARG A 64 20.02 -4.08 6.74
CA ARG A 64 20.84 -4.75 7.76
C ARG A 64 21.88 -3.82 8.41
N SER A 65 22.35 -2.81 7.67
CA SER A 65 23.26 -1.76 8.16
C SER A 65 22.60 -0.80 9.16
N GLY A 66 21.28 -0.82 9.24
CA GLY A 66 20.48 0.20 9.88
C GLY A 66 20.25 1.44 9.01
N ALA A 67 19.06 2.02 9.14
CA ALA A 67 18.65 3.32 8.59
C ALA A 67 17.20 3.67 9.04
N GLY A 68 16.77 3.16 10.20
CA GLY A 68 15.37 3.26 10.63
C GLY A 68 14.41 2.58 9.64
N LEU A 69 13.18 3.08 9.57
CA LEU A 69 12.10 2.48 8.77
C LEU A 69 12.21 2.71 7.24
N SER A 70 13.43 2.82 6.70
CA SER A 70 13.72 3.19 5.31
C SER A 70 13.45 2.09 4.29
N GLY A 71 13.12 0.87 4.72
CA GLY A 71 12.97 -0.28 3.83
C GLY A 71 14.31 -0.75 3.25
N GLY A 72 14.26 -1.42 2.10
CA GLY A 72 15.44 -1.88 1.37
C GLY A 72 16.03 -3.20 1.85
N LEU A 73 15.40 -3.87 2.81
CA LEU A 73 15.79 -5.24 3.18
C LEU A 73 15.42 -6.18 2.04
N ARG A 74 16.42 -6.89 1.52
CA ARG A 74 16.24 -7.93 0.53
C ARG A 74 15.94 -9.26 1.21
N LEU A 75 14.75 -9.79 0.92
CA LEU A 75 14.25 -11.08 1.40
C LEU A 75 14.24 -12.06 0.22
N GLU A 76 15.07 -13.09 0.28
CA GLU A 76 15.08 -14.14 -0.74
C GLU A 76 13.87 -15.06 -0.55
N THR A 77 13.15 -15.33 -1.64
CA THR A 77 12.02 -16.26 -1.65
C THR A 77 12.13 -17.21 -2.85
N PRO A 78 11.43 -18.37 -2.86
CA PRO A 78 11.51 -19.35 -3.96
C PRO A 78 11.10 -18.83 -5.35
N PHE A 79 10.42 -17.69 -5.42
CA PHE A 79 9.92 -17.08 -6.65
C PHE A 79 10.53 -15.69 -6.92
N GLY A 80 11.64 -15.35 -6.25
CA GLY A 80 12.39 -14.11 -6.45
C GLY A 80 12.63 -13.34 -5.15
N ALA A 81 13.38 -12.24 -5.23
CA ALA A 81 13.61 -11.42 -4.06
C ALA A 81 12.51 -10.38 -3.87
N VAL A 82 12.08 -10.23 -2.62
CA VAL A 82 11.17 -9.18 -2.17
C VAL A 82 12.00 -8.11 -1.48
N ILE A 83 11.78 -6.85 -1.83
CA ILE A 83 12.45 -5.70 -1.22
C ILE A 83 11.45 -5.01 -0.29
N SER A 84 11.80 -4.84 0.98
CA SER A 84 10.93 -4.14 1.93
C SER A 84 10.75 -2.67 1.56
N THR A 85 9.55 -2.14 1.83
CA THR A 85 9.16 -0.79 1.41
C THR A 85 9.68 0.27 2.38
N ASN A 86 9.98 1.48 1.90
CA ASN A 86 10.27 2.62 2.75
C ASN A 86 8.99 3.13 3.43
N ILE A 87 8.94 3.10 4.77
CA ILE A 87 7.81 3.61 5.57
C ILE A 87 8.24 4.76 6.50
N THR A 88 9.31 5.48 6.14
CA THR A 88 9.70 6.72 6.80
C THR A 88 8.64 7.82 6.63
N PRO A 89 8.66 8.88 7.47
CA PRO A 89 7.79 10.04 7.30
C PRO A 89 8.17 10.93 6.10
N ASP A 90 9.12 10.52 5.25
CA ASP A 90 9.45 11.28 4.05
C ASP A 90 8.24 11.32 3.09
N PRO A 91 7.82 12.50 2.60
CA PRO A 91 6.61 12.62 1.79
C PRO A 91 6.79 12.14 0.34
N LYS A 92 8.02 12.02 -0.16
CA LYS A 92 8.30 11.67 -1.56
C LYS A 92 8.59 10.18 -1.73
N THR A 93 9.30 9.61 -0.78
CA THR A 93 9.88 8.26 -0.85
C THR A 93 9.34 7.33 0.23
N GLY A 94 8.73 7.86 1.28
CA GLY A 94 8.10 7.11 2.37
C GLY A 94 6.57 7.25 2.38
N ILE A 95 5.98 7.14 3.56
CA ILE A 95 4.54 7.25 3.78
C ILE A 95 4.12 8.61 4.36
N GLY A 96 4.99 9.62 4.34
CA GLY A 96 4.75 10.91 4.99
C GLY A 96 3.47 11.63 4.53
N ALA A 97 3.11 11.46 3.26
CA ALA A 97 1.91 12.05 2.67
C ALA A 97 0.68 11.11 2.70
N TRP A 98 0.76 9.97 3.37
CA TRP A 98 -0.35 9.02 3.44
C TRP A 98 -1.36 9.45 4.50
N SER A 99 -2.64 9.48 4.12
CA SER A 99 -3.72 9.61 5.10
C SER A 99 -3.79 8.39 6.02
N GLN A 100 -4.40 8.54 7.19
CA GLN A 100 -4.66 7.42 8.09
C GLN A 100 -5.48 6.31 7.39
N ALA A 101 -6.45 6.69 6.56
CA ALA A 101 -7.23 5.73 5.77
C ALA A 101 -6.34 4.93 4.80
N ALA A 102 -5.37 5.57 4.15
CA ALA A 102 -4.42 4.88 3.28
C ALA A 102 -3.51 3.92 4.04
N PHE A 103 -3.02 4.31 5.22
CA PHE A 103 -2.23 3.44 6.09
C PHE A 103 -3.04 2.22 6.56
N ILE A 104 -4.27 2.42 7.04
CA ILE A 104 -5.14 1.33 7.50
C ILE A 104 -5.45 0.37 6.35
N ARG A 105 -5.74 0.89 5.16
CA ARG A 105 -6.01 0.07 3.98
C ARG A 105 -4.80 -0.78 3.59
N ALA A 106 -3.60 -0.20 3.61
CA ALA A 106 -2.38 -0.95 3.32
C ALA A 106 -2.19 -2.10 4.32
N MET A 107 -2.38 -1.85 5.62
CA MET A 107 -2.23 -2.86 6.68
C MET A 107 -3.29 -3.96 6.64
N ARG A 108 -4.54 -3.63 6.32
CA ARG A 108 -5.68 -4.56 6.44
C ARG A 108 -6.06 -5.24 5.14
N GLU A 109 -5.91 -4.54 4.02
CA GLU A 109 -6.34 -5.01 2.70
C GLU A 109 -5.15 -5.30 1.80
N GLY A 110 -3.93 -4.94 2.19
CA GLY A 110 -2.76 -5.07 1.33
C GLY A 110 -2.84 -4.17 0.10
N VAL A 111 -3.48 -3.00 0.21
CA VAL A 111 -3.66 -2.06 -0.91
C VAL A 111 -3.08 -0.71 -0.57
N ASN A 112 -2.10 -0.25 -1.36
CA ASN A 112 -1.43 1.02 -1.13
C ASN A 112 -2.33 2.24 -1.43
N ARG A 113 -1.83 3.46 -1.19
CA ARG A 113 -2.56 4.71 -1.45
C ARG A 113 -3.12 4.81 -2.89
N THR A 114 -2.37 4.35 -3.89
CA THR A 114 -2.74 4.47 -5.31
C THR A 114 -3.68 3.36 -5.79
N GLY A 115 -4.12 2.46 -4.90
CA GLY A 115 -5.05 1.37 -5.23
C GLY A 115 -4.36 0.12 -5.79
N ARG A 116 -3.02 0.05 -5.74
CA ARG A 116 -2.27 -1.13 -6.15
C ARG A 116 -2.14 -2.10 -4.98
N TYR A 117 -2.31 -3.39 -5.27
CA TYR A 117 -1.99 -4.45 -4.34
C TYR A 117 -0.51 -4.41 -3.99
N LEU A 118 -0.23 -4.42 -2.70
CA LEU A 118 1.08 -4.63 -2.12
C LEU A 118 1.36 -6.13 -2.20
N TYR A 119 2.64 -6.46 -2.44
CA TYR A 119 3.10 -7.81 -2.17
C TYR A 119 2.73 -8.14 -0.71
N PRO A 120 2.31 -9.38 -0.36
CA PRO A 120 1.71 -9.74 0.95
C PRO A 120 2.72 -9.70 2.13
N VAL A 121 3.41 -8.58 2.24
CA VAL A 121 4.50 -8.22 3.14
C VAL A 121 4.55 -6.67 3.12
N PHE A 122 3.57 -6.02 3.76
CA PHE A 122 3.60 -4.58 4.03
C PHE A 122 4.11 -4.30 5.44
#